data_AF-A0A2X1PX24-F1
#
_entry.id   AF-A0A2X1PX24-F1
#
_cell.length_a   1.000
_cell.length_b   1.000
_cell.length_c   1.000
_cell.angle_alpha   90.00
_cell.angle_beta   90.00
_cell.angle_gamma   90.00
#
_symmetry.space_group_name_H-M   'P 1'
#
loop_
_entity.id
_entity.type
_entity.pdbx_description
1 polymer ?
#
loop_
_entity_poly.entity_id
_entity_poly.type
_entity_poly.pdbx_seq_one_letter_code
_entity_poly.pdbx_strand_id
1 'polypeptide(L)'
;MKTIEVDDELYSYIASHTKHIGESASDILRRMLKFSAASQPAAPVTKEVRVASPAIVEAKPVKTIKDKVRAMRELLLSDEYAEQKRAVNRFMLLLSYTIFS
;
A
#
# COMPACT_ATOMS: atom_id res chain seq x y z
N MET A 1 11.80 -15.32 2.85
CA MET A 1 11.57 -15.71 1.44
C MET A 1 11.91 -17.19 1.31
N LYS A 2 11.14 -17.95 0.53
CA LYS A 2 11.52 -19.30 0.11
C LYS A 2 11.93 -19.22 -1.35
N THR A 3 12.97 -19.96 -1.74
CA THR A 3 13.49 -19.99 -3.11
C THR A 3 12.93 -21.20 -3.83
N ILE A 4 12.55 -21.02 -5.09
CA ILE A 4 12.19 -22.09 -6.02
C ILE A 4 13.03 -21.91 -7.28
N GLU A 5 13.41 -23.01 -7.92
CA GLU A 5 14.10 -23.01 -9.20
C GLU A 5 13.10 -23.30 -10.32
N VAL A 6 13.24 -22.62 -11.45
CA VAL A 6 12.44 -22.76 -12.65
C VAL A 6 13.38 -22.68 -13.86
N ASP A 7 12.98 -23.27 -14.97
CA ASP A 7 13.72 -23.17 -16.24
C ASP A 7 13.61 -21.77 -16.87
N ASP A 8 14.48 -21.50 -17.85
CA ASP A 8 14.62 -20.19 -18.50
C ASP A 8 13.37 -19.77 -19.29
N GLU A 9 12.66 -20.74 -19.89
CA GLU A 9 11.44 -20.48 -20.65
C GLU A 9 10.32 -20.06 -19.70
N LEU A 10 10.13 -20.80 -18.61
CA LEU A 10 9.14 -20.47 -17.57
C LEU A 10 9.47 -19.15 -16.87
N TYR A 11 10.75 -18.89 -16.59
CA TYR A 11 11.19 -17.60 -16.05
C TYR A 11 10.79 -16.45 -16.99
N SER A 12 11.10 -16.57 -18.28
CA SER A 12 10.77 -15.57 -19.30
C SER A 12 9.25 -15.36 -19.42
N TYR A 13 8.47 -16.44 -19.33
CA TYR A 13 7.02 -16.38 -19.34
C TYR A 13 6.46 -15.63 -18.13
N ILE A 14 6.95 -15.92 -16.92
CA ILE A 14 6.54 -15.20 -15.69
C ILE A 14 6.94 -13.72 -15.79
N ALA A 15 8.16 -13.43 -16.24
CA ALA A 15 8.65 -12.05 -16.39
C ALA A 15 7.83 -11.24 -17.41
N SER A 16 7.36 -11.86 -18.50
CA SER A 16 6.51 -11.20 -19.50
C SER A 16 5.15 -10.75 -18.95
N HIS A 17 4.70 -11.33 -17.83
CA HIS A 17 3.46 -10.93 -17.15
C HIS A 17 3.65 -9.72 -16.23
N THR A 18 4.80 -9.04 -16.28
CA THR A 18 5.06 -7.87 -15.43
C THR A 18 4.11 -6.71 -15.77
N LYS A 19 3.38 -6.18 -14.78
CA LYS A 19 2.46 -5.04 -14.95
C LYS A 19 2.93 -3.75 -14.29
N HIS A 20 3.70 -3.87 -13.21
CA HIS A 20 4.21 -2.74 -12.44
C HIS A 20 5.71 -2.90 -12.22
N ILE A 21 6.47 -1.82 -12.40
CA ILE A 21 7.90 -1.83 -12.15
C ILE A 21 8.14 -2.10 -10.66
N GLY A 22 9.01 -3.08 -10.38
CA GLY A 22 9.36 -3.46 -9.01
C GLY A 22 8.36 -4.39 -8.32
N GLU A 23 7.40 -4.98 -9.04
CA GLU A 23 6.54 -6.02 -8.46
C GLU A 23 7.33 -7.30 -8.16
N SER A 24 6.94 -8.03 -7.11
CA SER A 24 7.63 -9.25 -6.73
C SER A 24 7.20 -10.43 -7.60
N ALA A 25 8.09 -11.40 -7.82
CA ALA A 25 7.73 -12.65 -8.50
C ALA A 25 6.53 -13.36 -7.84
N SER A 26 6.39 -13.24 -6.52
CA SER A 26 5.24 -13.77 -5.78
C SER A 26 3.92 -13.10 -6.16
N ASP A 27 3.92 -11.78 -6.38
CA ASP A 27 2.72 -11.03 -6.78
C ASP A 27 2.29 -11.39 -8.20
N ILE A 28 3.26 -11.54 -9.11
CA ILE A 28 3.05 -12.02 -10.47
C ILE A 28 2.38 -13.40 -10.44
N LEU A 29 2.95 -14.34 -9.68
CA LEU A 29 2.43 -15.71 -9.57
C LEU A 29 1.03 -15.77 -8.94
N ARG A 30 0.76 -14.99 -7.89
CA ARG A 30 -0.59 -14.93 -7.27
C ARG A 30 -1.66 -14.49 -8.26
N ARG A 31 -1.34 -13.51 -9.10
CA ARG A 31 -2.22 -13.00 -10.16
C ARG A 31 -2.43 -14.04 -11.26
N MET A 32 -1.36 -14.65 -11.77
CA MET A 32 -1.42 -15.64 -12.85
C MET A 32 -2.22 -16.89 -12.44
N LEU A 33 -1.94 -17.40 -11.23
CA LEU A 33 -2.58 -18.60 -10.69
C LEU A 33 -3.96 -18.33 -10.09
N LYS A 34 -4.43 -17.08 -10.14
CA LYS A 34 -5.69 -16.64 -9.55
C LYS A 34 -5.82 -17.13 -8.11
N PHE A 35 -4.73 -17.04 -7.34
CA PHE A 35 -4.79 -17.09 -5.88
C PHE A 35 -5.47 -15.80 -5.41
N SER A 36 -6.77 -15.69 -5.73
CA SER A 36 -7.65 -14.66 -5.22
C SER A 36 -7.82 -14.95 -3.75
N ALA A 37 -7.07 -14.22 -2.92
CA ALA A 37 -7.58 -13.87 -1.62
C ALA A 37 -8.80 -12.99 -1.88
N ALA A 38 -9.99 -13.58 -1.98
CA ALA A 38 -11.19 -12.89 -1.56
C ALA A 38 -10.89 -12.40 -0.13
N SER A 39 -10.61 -11.10 0.01
CA SER A 39 -9.93 -10.47 1.15
C SER A 39 -8.40 -10.53 1.15
N GLN A 40 -7.76 -9.76 0.27
CA GLN A 40 -6.64 -8.93 0.73
C GLN A 40 -6.73 -7.58 0.03
N PRO A 41 -6.96 -6.47 0.77
CA PRO A 41 -6.79 -5.13 0.22
C PRO A 41 -5.37 -5.04 -0.35
N ALA A 42 -5.25 -4.45 -1.53
CA ALA A 42 -3.97 -4.11 -2.13
C ALA A 42 -3.16 -3.27 -1.11
N ALA A 43 -2.27 -3.93 -0.39
CA ALA A 43 -1.31 -3.28 0.49
C ALA A 43 -0.09 -2.92 -0.36
N PRO A 44 0.32 -1.64 -0.40
CA PRO A 44 1.61 -1.28 -0.95
C PRO A 44 2.70 -1.87 -0.06
N VAL A 45 3.69 -2.49 -0.69
CA VAL A 45 4.83 -3.12 -0.02
C VAL A 45 5.69 -2.03 0.62
N THR A 46 5.79 -2.02 1.95
CA THR A 46 7.02 -1.60 2.65
C THR A 46 7.23 -2.50 3.86
N LYS A 47 8.46 -2.99 3.98
CA LYS A 47 8.94 -4.08 4.85
C LYS A 47 8.87 -3.79 6.35
N GLU A 48 8.58 -4.87 7.09
CA GLU A 48 9.06 -5.27 8.44
C GLU A 48 8.61 -4.38 9.62
N VAL A 49 7.86 -4.86 10.62
CA VAL A 49 8.23 -5.84 11.66
C VAL A 49 6.96 -6.47 12.28
N ARG A 50 7.10 -7.72 12.70
CA ARG A 50 6.08 -8.64 13.22
C ARG A 50 5.87 -8.43 14.72
N VAL A 51 4.64 -8.15 15.17
CA VAL A 51 4.12 -8.58 16.48
C VAL A 51 2.65 -8.95 16.33
N ALA A 52 2.33 -10.17 16.75
CA ALA A 52 0.97 -10.70 16.79
C ALA A 52 0.20 -10.12 17.98
N SER A 53 -1.05 -9.71 17.77
CA SER A 53 -2.18 -9.99 18.68
C SER A 53 -3.52 -9.67 17.99
N PRO A 54 -4.58 -10.46 18.20
CA PRO A 54 -5.86 -10.30 17.52
C PRO A 54 -6.75 -9.33 18.29
N ALA A 55 -7.12 -8.20 17.70
CA ALA A 55 -8.13 -7.33 18.28
C ALA A 55 -8.95 -6.64 17.18
N ILE A 56 -10.18 -7.14 17.05
CA ILE A 56 -11.41 -6.37 16.83
C ILE A 56 -11.45 -5.57 15.52
N VAL A 57 -12.22 -6.13 14.60
CA VAL A 57 -12.76 -5.47 13.41
C VAL A 57 -13.68 -4.34 13.88
N GLU A 58 -13.12 -3.18 14.17
CA GLU A 58 -13.89 -1.95 14.25
C GLU A 58 -14.06 -1.43 12.82
N ALA A 59 -15.25 -1.66 12.27
CA ALA A 59 -15.65 -1.13 10.98
C ALA A 59 -15.64 0.39 11.02
N LYS A 60 -14.46 0.98 10.77
CA LYS A 60 -14.29 2.41 10.58
C LYS A 60 -15.20 2.82 9.42
N PRO A 61 -16.07 3.82 9.59
CA PRO A 61 -16.99 4.23 8.55
C PRO A 61 -16.18 4.58 7.30
N VAL A 62 -16.57 4.03 6.15
CA VAL A 62 -15.97 4.37 4.87
C VAL A 62 -16.22 5.85 4.64
N LYS A 63 -15.24 6.69 5.00
CA LYS A 63 -15.28 8.13 4.80
C LYS A 63 -15.59 8.40 3.33
N THR A 64 -16.66 9.12 3.08
CA THR A 64 -17.05 9.46 1.71
C THR A 64 -15.97 10.33 1.07
N ILE A 65 -15.96 10.44 -0.26
CA ILE A 65 -15.00 11.32 -0.97
C ILE A 65 -15.07 12.75 -0.41
N LYS A 66 -16.28 13.22 -0.08
CA LYS A 66 -16.50 14.55 0.53
C LYS A 66 -15.80 14.68 1.88
N ASP A 67 -15.82 13.63 2.70
CA ASP A 67 -15.14 13.61 4.00
C ASP A 67 -13.64 13.63 3.84
N LYS A 68 -13.09 12.89 2.85
CA LYS A 68 -11.65 12.92 2.52
C LYS A 68 -11.18 14.30 2.05
N VAL A 69 -11.99 14.99 1.24
CA VAL A 69 -11.70 16.36 0.78
C VAL A 69 -11.77 17.35 1.94
N ARG A 70 -12.76 17.23 2.83
CA ARG A 70 -12.86 18.05 4.05
C ARG A 70 -11.64 17.86 4.96
N ALA A 71 -11.32 16.60 5.23
CA ALA A 71 -10.16 16.14 5.99
C ALA A 71 -8.84 16.74 5.44
N MET A 72 -8.63 16.67 4.12
CA MET A 72 -7.47 17.28 3.46
C MET A 72 -7.46 18.82 3.61
N ARG A 73 -8.62 19.48 3.50
CA ARG A 73 -8.74 20.93 3.67
C ARG A 73 -8.39 21.36 5.09
N GLU A 74 -8.82 20.60 6.10
CA GLU A 74 -8.49 20.85 7.50
C GLU A 74 -6.98 20.70 7.76
N LEU A 75 -6.34 19.67 7.19
CA LEU A 75 -4.89 19.50 7.26
C LEU A 75 -4.13 20.67 6.63
N LEU A 76 -4.54 21.13 5.44
CA LEU A 76 -3.88 22.24 4.76
C LEU A 76 -4.04 23.58 5.48
N LEU A 77 -5.08 23.72 6.30
CA LEU A 77 -5.34 24.90 7.12
C LEU A 77 -4.79 24.77 8.54
N SER A 78 -4.18 23.64 8.91
CA SER A 78 -3.67 23.44 10.26
C SER A 78 -2.37 24.21 10.48
N ASP A 79 -2.19 24.67 11.72
CA ASP A 79 -0.94 25.32 12.14
C ASP A 79 0.25 24.36 12.00
N GLU A 80 0.06 23.07 12.28
CA GLU A 80 1.08 22.03 12.10
C GLU A 80 1.62 21.97 10.67
N TYR A 81 0.74 22.10 9.66
CA TYR A 81 1.14 22.14 8.25
C TYR A 81 1.79 23.47 7.88
N ALA A 82 1.29 24.59 8.41
CA ALA A 82 1.84 25.93 8.19
C ALA A 82 3.25 26.10 8.78
N GLU A 83 3.53 25.47 9.91
CA GLU A 83 4.83 25.49 10.57
C GLU A 83 5.92 24.72 9.81
N GLN A 84 5.55 23.84 8.86
CA GLN A 84 6.52 23.07 8.08
C GLN A 84 7.26 23.93 7.05
N LYS A 85 8.49 24.31 7.39
CA LYS A 85 9.37 25.13 6.53
C LYS A 85 9.96 24.38 5.33
N ARG A 86 10.07 23.05 5.38
CA ARG A 86 10.68 22.23 4.32
C ARG A 86 9.61 21.52 3.50
N ALA A 87 9.79 21.48 2.18
CA ALA A 87 8.88 20.78 1.28
C ALA A 87 8.74 19.28 1.61
N VAL A 88 9.84 18.64 2.01
CA VAL A 88 9.86 17.22 2.41
C VAL A 88 8.96 16.96 3.62
N ASN A 89 8.97 17.84 4.63
CA ASN A 89 8.13 17.66 5.82
C ASN A 89 6.64 17.76 5.48
N ARG A 90 6.26 18.76 4.65
CA ARG A 90 4.89 18.89 4.15
C ARG A 90 4.47 17.65 3.35
N PHE A 91 5.37 17.12 2.52
CA PHE A 91 5.13 15.91 1.76
C PHE A 91 4.91 14.68 2.66
N MET A 92 5.74 14.51 3.70
CA MET A 92 5.56 13.42 4.67
C MET A 92 4.23 13.53 5.43
N LEU A 93 3.79 14.75 5.78
CA LEU A 93 2.48 14.98 6.42
C LEU A 93 1.31 14.62 5.50
N LEU A 94 1.40 14.94 4.21
CA LEU A 94 0.38 14.57 3.23
C LEU A 94 0.34 13.05 2.98
N LEU A 95 1.50 12.40 2.93
CA LEU A 95 1.59 10.95 2.81
C LEU A 95 1.02 10.23 4.03
N SER A 96 1.37 10.66 5.24
CA SER A 96 0.83 10.05 6.46
C SER A 96 -0.69 10.18 6.48
N TYR A 97 -1.22 11.33 6.10
CA TYR A 97 -2.67 11.55 6.08
C TYR A 97 -3.40 10.72 5.04
N THR A 98 -2.83 10.55 3.84
CA THR A 98 -3.46 9.80 2.75
C THR A 98 -3.32 8.29 2.88
N ILE A 99 -2.26 7.81 3.54
CA ILE A 99 -2.01 6.38 3.76
C ILE A 99 -2.75 5.87 5.00
N PHE A 100 -2.85 6.68 6.06
CA PHE A 100 -3.44 6.26 7.34
C PHE A 100 -4.90 6.71 7.59
N SER A 101 -5.50 7.57 6.75
CA SER A 101 -6.92 7.97 6.86
C SER A 101 -7.87 7.21 5.93
#